data_AF-A0A3C0E0F1-F1
#
_entry.id   AF-A0A3C0E0F1-F1
#
_cell.length_a   1.000
_cell.length_b   1.000
_cell.length_c   1.000
_cell.angle_alpha   90.00
_cell.angle_beta   90.00
_cell.angle_gamma   90.00
#
_symmetry.space_group_name_H-M   'P 1'
#
loop_
_entity.id
_entity.type
_entity.pdbx_description
1 polymer ?
#
loop_
_entity_poly.entity_id
_entity_poly.type
_entity_poly.pdbx_seq_one_letter_code
_entity_poly.pdbx_strand_id
1 'polypeptide(L)'
;QILGNNECFEPYTSNIYTRRTLSGEFIVVNKHLLRDLTKLGLWDDDMKNRLIAANGSIQNIPEIPENLKVLYRTAWEISQKSILEMAADRGAYICQSQSLNIFMENVNNSKLTSMHFYAWKKGLKTGMYYLRTKAATDAIKFTVDKKYKEQPQGEQAAAAAKPEEMTYEQQVQACSIENGPDCEMCSG
;
A
#
# COMPACT_ATOMS: atom_id res chain seq x y z
N GLN A 1 -7.20 6.47 20.26
CA GLN A 1 -7.81 5.31 20.96
C GLN A 1 -8.82 5.69 22.04
N ILE A 2 -8.47 6.46 23.08
CA ILE A 2 -9.40 6.83 24.18
C ILE A 2 -10.66 7.54 23.65
N LEU A 3 -10.49 8.55 22.79
CA LEU A 3 -11.60 9.30 22.19
C LEU A 3 -12.29 8.58 21.01
N GLY A 4 -11.83 7.38 20.62
CA GLY A 4 -12.42 6.63 19.50
C GLY A 4 -12.30 7.33 18.13
N ASN A 5 -11.30 8.20 17.95
CA ASN A 5 -10.98 8.86 16.67
C ASN A 5 -9.82 8.16 15.95
N ASN A 6 -9.71 8.43 14.64
CA ASN A 6 -8.54 8.04 13.85
C ASN A 6 -7.26 8.74 14.35
N GLU A 7 -6.11 8.23 13.94
CA GLU A 7 -4.83 8.76 14.35
C GLU A 7 -4.52 10.09 13.64
N CYS A 8 -4.41 11.16 14.44
CA CYS A 8 -3.92 12.47 14.03
C CYS A 8 -4.56 12.98 12.71
N PHE A 9 -3.74 13.37 11.73
CA PHE A 9 -4.12 13.80 10.39
C PHE A 9 -3.97 12.69 9.34
N GLU A 10 -3.90 11.43 9.77
CA GLU A 10 -3.73 10.29 8.86
C GLU A 10 -5.06 9.87 8.24
N PRO A 11 -5.04 9.34 7.01
CA PRO A 11 -6.17 8.61 6.48
C PRO A 11 -6.45 7.34 7.29
N TYR A 12 -7.64 6.76 7.11
CA TYR A 12 -7.92 5.44 7.69
C TYR A 12 -7.01 4.39 7.03
N THR A 13 -6.22 3.69 7.83
CA THR A 13 -5.33 2.63 7.32
C THR A 13 -6.10 1.40 6.84
N SER A 14 -7.26 1.14 7.44
CA SER A 14 -8.20 0.09 7.07
C SER A 14 -9.61 0.44 7.56
N ASN A 15 -10.65 0.02 6.84
CA ASN A 15 -12.03 0.10 7.34
C ASN A 15 -12.42 -1.06 8.25
N ILE A 16 -11.54 -2.05 8.44
CA ILE A 16 -11.74 -3.16 9.37
C ILE A 16 -10.43 -3.53 10.06
N TYR A 17 -10.44 -3.61 11.39
CA TYR A 17 -9.23 -3.92 12.16
C TYR A 17 -9.54 -4.78 13.37
N THR A 18 -8.56 -5.59 13.78
CA THR A 18 -8.69 -6.45 14.95
C THR A 18 -8.19 -5.71 16.18
N ARG A 19 -9.05 -5.59 17.20
CA ARG A 19 -8.71 -5.07 18.51
C ARG A 19 -8.52 -6.21 19.49
N ARG A 20 -7.30 -6.33 20.03
CA ARG A 20 -6.97 -7.29 21.09
C ARG A 20 -7.33 -6.70 22.46
N THR A 21 -7.99 -7.49 23.29
CA THR A 21 -8.32 -7.17 24.68
C THR A 21 -8.02 -8.38 25.57
N LEU A 22 -8.11 -8.22 26.89
CA LEU A 22 -7.94 -9.33 27.84
C LEU A 22 -8.95 -10.46 27.61
N SER A 23 -10.12 -10.15 27.03
CA SER A 23 -11.19 -11.10 26.76
C SER A 23 -11.12 -11.73 25.36
N GLY A 24 -10.09 -11.43 24.58
CA GLY A 24 -9.88 -11.99 23.23
C GLY A 24 -9.72 -10.93 22.13
N GLU A 25 -9.80 -11.41 20.88
CA GLU A 25 -9.69 -10.59 19.67
C GLU A 25 -11.08 -10.24 19.12
N PHE A 26 -11.32 -8.95 18.90
CA PHE A 26 -12.59 -8.46 18.37
C PHE A 26 -12.37 -7.75 17.04
N ILE A 27 -13.17 -8.09 16.04
CA ILE A 27 -13.16 -7.40 14.75
C ILE A 27 -13.98 -6.11 14.89
N VAL A 28 -13.34 -4.97 14.62
CA VAL A 28 -13.94 -3.64 14.68
C VAL A 28 -13.99 -3.07 13.27
N VAL A 29 -15.17 -2.63 12.86
CA VAL A 29 -15.40 -1.97 11.56
C VAL A 29 -15.39 -0.46 11.79
N ASN A 30 -14.97 0.30 10.77
CA ASN A 30 -15.09 1.75 10.77
C ASN A 30 -16.55 2.15 11.04
N LYS A 31 -16.79 2.80 12.18
CA LYS A 31 -18.12 3.20 12.66
C LYS A 31 -18.88 4.05 11.65
N HIS A 32 -18.18 4.84 10.84
CA HIS A 32 -18.76 5.70 9.82
C HIS A 32 -19.26 4.86 8.63
N LEU A 33 -18.40 3.99 8.10
CA LEU A 33 -18.74 3.08 7.01
C LEU A 33 -19.91 2.16 7.41
N LEU A 34 -19.84 1.57 8.60
CA LEU A 34 -20.90 0.70 9.12
C LEU A 34 -22.25 1.42 9.11
N ARG A 35 -22.30 2.64 9.65
CA ARG A 35 -23.52 3.45 9.69
C ARG A 35 -24.08 3.72 8.30
N ASP A 36 -23.23 4.03 7.33
CA ASP A 36 -23.67 4.37 5.98
C ASP A 36 -24.12 3.11 5.21
N LEU A 37 -23.45 1.98 5.37
CA LEU A 37 -23.90 0.69 4.81
C LEU A 37 -25.23 0.22 5.41
N THR A 38 -25.41 0.37 6.73
CA THR A 38 -26.69 0.04 7.38
C THR A 38 -27.83 0.92 6.86
N LYS A 39 -27.60 2.23 6.66
CA LYS A 39 -28.61 3.13 6.09
C LYS A 39 -29.03 2.75 4.68
N LEU A 40 -28.11 2.20 3.89
CA LEU A 40 -28.37 1.72 2.53
C LEU A 40 -28.95 0.30 2.49
N GLY A 41 -29.10 -0.37 3.64
CA GLY A 41 -29.53 -1.77 3.69
C GLY A 41 -28.50 -2.75 3.12
N LEU A 42 -27.24 -2.35 2.99
CA LEU A 42 -26.14 -3.15 2.44
C LEU A 42 -25.32 -3.88 3.51
N TRP A 43 -25.66 -3.70 4.79
CA TRP A 43 -24.93 -4.31 5.89
C TRP A 43 -25.50 -5.66 6.29
N ASP A 44 -24.74 -6.72 6.03
CA ASP A 44 -25.01 -8.09 6.47
C ASP A 44 -23.69 -8.83 6.81
N ASP A 45 -23.80 -10.08 7.25
CA ASP A 45 -22.63 -10.92 7.56
C ASP A 45 -21.79 -11.22 6.31
N ASP A 46 -22.40 -11.22 5.13
CA ASP A 46 -21.72 -11.42 3.83
C ASP A 46 -20.77 -10.25 3.53
N MET A 47 -21.27 -9.03 3.65
CA MET A 47 -20.53 -7.77 3.51
C MET A 47 -19.37 -7.69 4.50
N LYS A 48 -19.61 -8.09 5.76
CA LYS A 48 -18.55 -8.18 6.77
C LYS A 48 -17.45 -9.14 6.33
N ASN A 49 -17.79 -10.33 5.84
CA ASN A 49 -16.80 -11.31 5.38
C ASN A 49 -16.03 -10.83 4.14
N ARG A 50 -16.70 -10.15 3.19
CA ARG A 50 -16.05 -9.50 2.05
C ARG A 50 -15.07 -8.41 2.47
N LEU A 51 -15.44 -7.57 3.44
CA LEU A 51 -14.53 -6.57 4.01
C LEU A 51 -13.29 -7.21 4.65
N ILE A 52 -13.46 -8.31 5.40
CA ILE A 52 -12.33 -9.06 5.95
C ILE A 52 -11.47 -9.61 4.81
N ALA A 53 -12.07 -10.18 3.77
CA ALA A 53 -11.38 -10.71 2.60
C ALA A 53 -10.56 -9.64 1.87
N ALA A 54 -11.11 -8.45 1.72
CA ALA A 54 -10.49 -7.30 1.04
C ALA A 54 -9.56 -6.45 1.93
N ASN A 55 -9.18 -6.94 3.13
CA ASN A 55 -8.32 -6.19 4.08
C ASN A 55 -8.88 -4.81 4.45
N GLY A 56 -10.21 -4.66 4.49
CA GLY A 56 -10.87 -3.40 4.79
C GLY A 56 -10.96 -2.41 3.64
N SER A 57 -10.55 -2.80 2.43
CA SER A 57 -10.88 -2.05 1.22
C SER A 57 -12.34 -2.31 0.81
N ILE A 58 -12.98 -1.30 0.24
CA ILE A 58 -14.33 -1.40 -0.35
C ILE A 58 -14.34 -1.21 -1.87
N GLN A 59 -13.17 -1.00 -2.49
CA GLN A 59 -13.09 -0.60 -3.90
C GLN A 59 -13.63 -1.70 -4.83
N ASN A 60 -13.35 -2.97 -4.50
CA ASN A 60 -13.73 -4.13 -5.32
C ASN A 60 -15.15 -4.65 -5.04
N ILE A 61 -15.91 -4.02 -4.14
CA ILE A 61 -17.26 -4.48 -3.79
C ILE A 61 -18.27 -3.80 -4.73
N PRO A 62 -18.96 -4.53 -5.62
CA PRO A 62 -19.80 -3.93 -6.66
C PRO A 62 -21.08 -3.27 -6.11
N GLU A 63 -21.61 -3.75 -4.99
CA GLU A 63 -22.86 -3.23 -4.40
C GLU A 63 -22.69 -1.84 -3.78
N ILE A 64 -21.46 -1.43 -3.47
CA ILE A 64 -21.20 -0.16 -2.79
C ILE A 64 -21.16 0.99 -3.81
N PRO A 65 -21.96 2.05 -3.62
CA PRO A 65 -21.94 3.23 -4.48
C PRO A 65 -20.57 3.91 -4.56
N GLU A 66 -20.26 4.48 -5.74
CA GLU A 66 -18.96 5.11 -6.01
C GLU A 66 -18.62 6.27 -5.05
N ASN A 67 -19.62 7.04 -4.64
CA ASN A 67 -19.42 8.13 -3.68
C ASN A 67 -18.90 7.61 -2.32
N LEU A 68 -19.33 6.42 -1.88
CA LEU A 68 -18.79 5.81 -0.66
C LEU A 68 -17.41 5.21 -0.89
N LYS A 69 -17.16 4.62 -2.06
CA LYS A 69 -15.82 4.14 -2.46
C LYS A 69 -14.78 5.24 -2.41
N VAL A 70 -15.11 6.43 -2.91
CA VAL A 70 -14.26 7.62 -2.83
C VAL A 70 -14.07 8.07 -1.38
N LEU A 71 -15.13 8.10 -0.57
CA LEU A 71 -15.09 8.59 0.81
C LEU A 71 -14.27 7.69 1.75
N TYR A 72 -14.37 6.37 1.59
CA TYR A 72 -13.75 5.40 2.48
C TYR A 72 -12.49 4.77 1.89
N ARG A 73 -11.78 5.52 1.04
CA ARG A 73 -10.45 5.11 0.58
C ARG A 73 -9.50 4.92 1.75
N THR A 74 -8.79 3.81 1.73
CA THR A 74 -7.77 3.54 2.74
C THR A 74 -6.48 4.32 2.45
N ALA A 75 -5.59 4.42 3.43
CA ALA A 75 -4.28 5.08 3.28
C ALA A 75 -3.44 4.52 2.12
N TRP A 76 -3.70 3.27 1.72
CA TRP A 76 -3.04 2.57 0.63
C TRP A 76 -3.59 2.93 -0.75
N GLU A 77 -4.85 3.36 -0.80
CA GLU A 77 -5.57 3.73 -2.02
C GLU A 77 -5.45 5.23 -2.32
N ILE A 78 -4.93 6.02 -1.38
CA ILE A 78 -4.74 7.46 -1.51
C ILE A 78 -3.33 7.75 -2.04
N SER A 79 -3.26 8.66 -3.01
CA SER A 79 -2.00 9.15 -3.55
C SER A 79 -1.14 9.79 -2.46
N GLN A 80 0.05 9.23 -2.23
CA GLN A 80 1.01 9.78 -1.26
C GLN A 80 1.50 11.18 -1.66
N LYS A 81 1.48 11.52 -2.95
CA LYS A 81 1.76 12.88 -3.42
C LYS A 81 0.74 13.88 -2.87
N SER A 82 -0.54 13.53 -2.89
CA SER A 82 -1.61 14.37 -2.34
C SER A 82 -1.49 14.51 -0.83
N ILE A 83 -1.07 13.45 -0.13
CA ILE A 83 -0.76 13.52 1.31
C ILE A 83 0.37 14.51 1.59
N LEU A 84 1.44 14.50 0.79
CA LEU A 84 2.56 15.43 0.91
C LEU A 84 2.15 16.88 0.60
N GLU A 85 1.27 17.09 -0.38
CA GLU A 85 0.74 18.42 -0.71
C GLU A 85 -0.11 18.96 0.44
N MET A 86 -1.07 18.19 0.95
CA MET A 86 -1.86 18.59 2.11
C MET A 86 -1.00 18.81 3.37
N ALA A 87 0.08 18.05 3.53
CA ALA A 87 1.05 18.25 4.59
C ALA A 87 1.78 19.59 4.44
N ALA A 88 2.15 19.97 3.22
CA ALA A 88 2.81 21.24 2.94
C ALA A 88 1.85 22.43 3.17
N ASP A 89 0.61 22.30 2.71
CA ASP A 89 -0.43 23.32 2.86
C ASP A 89 -0.69 23.64 4.35
N ARG A 90 -0.88 22.62 5.19
CA ARG A 90 -1.02 22.86 6.64
C ARG A 90 0.30 23.24 7.31
N GLY A 91 1.43 22.83 6.74
CA GLY A 91 2.77 23.13 7.24
C GLY A 91 3.07 24.63 7.32
N ALA A 92 2.44 25.44 6.46
CA ALA A 92 2.53 26.90 6.51
C ALA A 92 2.05 27.50 7.84
N TYR A 93 1.17 26.80 8.56
CA TYR A 93 0.60 27.23 9.84
C TYR A 93 1.20 26.50 11.05
N ILE A 94 2.26 25.70 10.85
CA ILE A 94 2.92 24.92 11.91
C ILE A 94 4.32 25.48 12.15
N CYS A 95 4.55 26.05 13.34
CA CYS A 95 5.84 26.64 13.71
C CYS A 95 6.97 25.59 13.83
N GLN A 96 6.65 24.40 14.31
CA GLN A 96 7.57 23.24 14.39
C GLN A 96 7.39 22.34 13.16
N SER A 97 7.17 21.03 13.34
CA SER A 97 6.94 20.07 12.26
C SER A 97 5.74 19.16 12.56
N GLN A 98 5.58 18.10 11.80
CA GLN A 98 4.49 17.15 11.88
C GLN A 98 5.00 15.72 11.67
N SER A 99 4.46 14.76 12.42
CA SER A 99 4.82 13.34 12.32
C SER A 99 4.13 12.68 11.13
N LEU A 100 4.69 12.84 9.93
CA LEU A 100 4.07 12.41 8.68
C LEU A 100 4.45 10.97 8.30
N ASN A 101 3.53 10.02 8.47
CA ASN A 101 3.72 8.66 7.96
C ASN A 101 3.41 8.58 6.46
N ILE A 102 4.16 7.74 5.75
CA ILE A 102 3.98 7.45 4.32
C ILE A 102 3.60 5.98 4.15
N PHE A 103 2.57 5.72 3.36
CA PHE A 103 2.03 4.39 3.08
C PHE A 103 2.32 4.03 1.64
N MET A 104 3.11 2.99 1.39
CA MET A 104 3.52 2.63 0.04
C MET A 104 3.54 1.12 -0.16
N GLU A 105 2.84 0.68 -1.22
CA GLU A 105 2.85 -0.69 -1.69
C GLU A 105 3.91 -0.85 -2.79
N ASN A 106 4.52 -2.05 -2.87
CA ASN A 106 5.56 -2.38 -3.85
C ASN A 106 6.67 -1.32 -3.89
N VAL A 107 7.30 -1.11 -2.74
CA VAL A 107 8.34 -0.11 -2.53
C VAL A 107 9.57 -0.46 -3.35
N ASN A 108 10.07 0.54 -4.08
CA ASN A 108 11.34 0.45 -4.80
C ASN A 108 12.12 1.76 -4.58
N ASN A 109 13.43 1.72 -4.88
CA ASN A 109 14.31 2.87 -4.66
C ASN A 109 13.82 4.10 -5.43
N SER A 110 13.36 3.95 -6.67
CA SER A 110 12.87 5.06 -7.49
C SER A 110 11.67 5.79 -6.85
N LYS A 111 10.69 5.04 -6.33
CA LYS A 111 9.52 5.59 -5.63
C LYS A 111 9.90 6.31 -4.33
N LEU A 112 10.80 5.73 -3.53
CA LEU A 112 11.26 6.37 -2.29
C LEU A 112 12.04 7.64 -2.56
N THR A 113 13.00 7.58 -3.49
CA THR A 113 13.81 8.72 -3.88
C THR A 113 12.93 9.85 -4.39
N SER A 114 12.02 9.56 -5.34
CA SER A 114 11.10 10.58 -5.87
C SER A 114 10.20 11.19 -4.80
N MET A 115 9.67 10.38 -3.87
CA MET A 115 8.86 10.84 -2.74
C MET A 115 9.65 11.77 -1.81
N HIS A 116 10.87 11.39 -1.41
CA HIS A 116 11.72 12.21 -0.55
C HIS A 116 12.11 13.54 -1.20
N PHE A 117 12.53 13.51 -2.47
CA PHE A 117 12.85 14.73 -3.21
C PHE A 117 11.62 15.61 -3.40
N TYR A 118 10.43 15.04 -3.58
CA TYR A 118 9.20 15.80 -3.66
C TYR A 118 8.89 16.52 -2.34
N ALA A 119 8.95 15.80 -1.22
CA ALA A 119 8.75 16.34 0.12
C ALA A 119 9.72 17.49 0.43
N TRP A 120 11.01 17.29 0.12
CA TRP A 120 12.04 18.31 0.30
C TRP A 120 11.79 19.55 -0.56
N LYS A 121 11.50 19.39 -1.85
CA LYS A 121 11.18 20.49 -2.76
C LYS A 121 9.95 21.29 -2.32
N LYS A 122 8.99 20.65 -1.66
CA LYS A 122 7.80 21.29 -1.08
C LYS A 122 8.07 22.01 0.25
N GLY A 123 9.30 21.96 0.78
CA GLY A 123 9.67 22.63 2.01
C GLY A 123 9.17 21.94 3.29
N LEU A 124 8.82 20.64 3.22
CA LEU A 124 8.43 19.89 4.40
C LEU A 124 9.62 19.72 5.34
N LYS A 125 9.47 20.15 6.60
CA LYS A 125 10.48 19.95 7.66
C LYS A 125 10.66 18.47 8.02
N THR A 126 9.56 17.71 8.03
CA THR A 126 9.57 16.25 8.15
C THR A 126 8.96 15.67 6.88
N GLY A 127 9.80 15.16 5.99
CA GLY A 127 9.34 14.53 4.75
C GLY A 127 8.78 13.11 4.93
N MET A 128 9.24 12.41 5.97
CA MET A 128 8.75 11.09 6.34
C MET A 128 9.11 10.79 7.80
N TYR A 129 8.16 10.26 8.56
CA TYR A 129 8.36 9.74 9.90
C TYR A 129 8.54 8.22 9.86
N TYR A 130 7.47 7.45 9.63
CA TYR A 130 7.57 6.05 9.27
C TYR A 130 7.20 5.81 7.81
N LEU A 131 7.94 4.91 7.18
CA LEU A 131 7.49 4.21 5.98
C LEU A 131 6.69 2.98 6.40
N ARG A 132 5.43 2.92 5.98
CA ARG A 132 4.57 1.76 6.15
C ARG A 132 4.47 1.03 4.82
N THR A 133 4.86 -0.23 4.82
CA THR A 133 4.80 -1.11 3.65
C THR A 133 3.87 -2.28 3.92
N LYS A 134 3.34 -2.86 2.84
CA LYS A 134 2.68 -4.17 2.87
C LYS A 134 3.54 -5.17 2.12
N ALA A 135 3.46 -6.43 2.55
CA ALA A 135 3.99 -7.53 1.76
C ALA A 135 3.26 -7.61 0.42
N ALA A 136 3.96 -8.08 -0.63
CA ALA A 136 3.37 -8.27 -1.95
C ALA A 136 2.27 -9.34 -1.95
N THR A 137 2.31 -10.26 -0.99
CA THR A 137 1.33 -11.34 -0.83
C THR A 137 0.57 -11.19 0.48
N ASP A 138 -0.75 -11.35 0.39
CA ASP A 138 -1.61 -11.37 1.57
C ASP A 138 -1.41 -12.65 2.38
N ALA A 139 -1.44 -12.52 3.70
CA ALA A 139 -1.47 -13.68 4.59
C ALA A 139 -2.74 -14.50 4.36
N ILE A 140 -2.61 -15.83 4.36
CA ILE A 140 -3.75 -16.74 4.18
C ILE A 140 -4.73 -16.54 5.32
N LYS A 141 -5.90 -15.98 5.01
CA LYS A 141 -7.01 -15.84 5.96
C LYS A 141 -7.70 -17.20 6.10
N PHE A 142 -7.60 -17.80 7.28
CA PHE A 142 -8.20 -19.10 7.61
C PHE A 142 -9.67 -18.98 8.04
N THR A 143 -10.10 -17.80 8.47
CA THR A 143 -11.44 -17.54 9.01
C THR A 143 -12.47 -17.13 7.95
N VAL A 144 -12.06 -16.98 6.69
CA VAL A 144 -12.93 -16.53 5.60
C VAL A 144 -13.15 -17.67 4.62
N ASP A 145 -14.41 -17.99 4.35
CA ASP A 145 -14.79 -19.00 3.37
C ASP A 145 -14.17 -18.73 2.00
N LYS A 146 -13.80 -19.80 1.27
CA LYS A 146 -13.18 -19.71 -0.06
C LYS A 146 -14.02 -18.93 -1.08
N LYS A 147 -15.34 -18.82 -0.89
CA LYS A 147 -16.25 -18.06 -1.76
C LYS A 147 -15.95 -16.56 -1.84
N TYR A 148 -15.31 -15.99 -0.82
CA TYR A 148 -14.99 -14.56 -0.77
C TYR A 148 -13.55 -14.25 -1.17
N LYS A 149 -12.76 -15.28 -1.50
CA LYS A 149 -11.44 -15.08 -2.06
C LYS A 149 -11.63 -14.84 -3.55
N GLU A 150 -11.39 -13.61 -4.00
CA GLU A 150 -11.07 -13.41 -5.41
C GLU A 150 -9.88 -14.32 -5.70
N GLN A 151 -10.08 -15.32 -6.57
CA GLN A 151 -8.94 -16.05 -7.11
C GLN A 151 -8.04 -14.98 -7.76
N PRO A 152 -6.72 -14.98 -7.50
CA PRO A 152 -5.84 -14.14 -8.29
C PRO A 152 -6.14 -14.50 -9.75
N GLN A 153 -6.71 -13.54 -10.50
CA GLN A 153 -6.78 -13.66 -11.94
C GLN A 153 -5.36 -13.95 -12.36
N GLY A 154 -5.18 -15.13 -12.98
CA GLY A 154 -3.87 -15.65 -13.27
C GLY A 154 -3.01 -14.55 -13.86
N GLU A 155 -1.92 -14.23 -13.18
CA GLU A 155 -0.69 -14.01 -13.91
C GLU A 155 -0.58 -15.22 -14.81
N GLN A 156 -0.92 -15.04 -16.08
CA GLN A 156 -0.42 -15.90 -17.12
C GLN A 156 1.07 -15.97 -16.82
N ALA A 157 1.51 -17.14 -16.37
CA ALA A 157 2.90 -17.47 -16.31
C ALA A 157 3.45 -17.08 -17.67
N ALA A 158 4.16 -15.95 -17.73
CA ALA A 158 4.99 -15.63 -18.86
C ALA A 158 5.87 -16.87 -18.99
N ALA A 159 5.64 -17.64 -20.05
CA ALA A 159 6.40 -18.81 -20.36
C ALA A 159 7.86 -18.44 -20.14
N ALA A 160 8.53 -19.16 -19.24
CA ALA A 160 9.93 -18.97 -18.97
C ALA A 160 10.67 -18.94 -20.31
N ALA A 161 11.08 -17.73 -20.74
CA ALA A 161 12.03 -17.60 -21.81
C ALA A 161 13.28 -18.29 -21.30
N LYS A 162 13.64 -19.41 -21.94
CA LYS A 162 14.90 -20.09 -21.70
C LYS A 162 16.02 -19.04 -21.80
N PRO A 163 17.00 -19.02 -20.89
CA PRO A 163 18.19 -18.20 -21.12
C PRO A 163 18.81 -18.67 -22.43
N GLU A 164 18.94 -17.77 -23.40
CA GLU A 164 19.75 -18.04 -24.59
C GLU A 164 21.19 -18.29 -24.11
N GLU A 165 21.73 -19.48 -24.40
CA GLU A 165 23.12 -19.79 -24.13
C GLU A 165 24.00 -18.89 -25.01
N MET A 166 24.75 -17.99 -24.39
CA MET A 166 25.79 -17.19 -25.05
C MET A 166 26.80 -18.12 -25.73
N THR A 167 27.12 -17.86 -26.99
CA THR A 167 28.13 -18.65 -27.71
C THR A 167 29.52 -18.45 -27.11
N TYR A 168 30.39 -19.45 -27.27
CA TYR A 168 31.77 -19.41 -26.77
C TYR A 168 32.54 -18.15 -27.23
N GLU A 169 32.30 -17.71 -28.46
CA GLU A 169 32.88 -16.49 -29.03
C GLU A 169 32.42 -15.22 -28.28
N GLN A 170 31.16 -15.14 -27.87
CA GLN A 170 30.62 -14.02 -27.09
C GLN A 170 31.18 -13.98 -25.67
N GLN A 171 31.43 -15.14 -25.06
CA GLN A 171 32.06 -15.25 -23.74
C GLN A 171 33.54 -14.85 -23.76
N VAL A 172 34.27 -15.21 -24.82
CA VAL A 172 35.67 -14.82 -25.00
C VAL A 172 35.81 -13.31 -25.24
N GLN A 173 34.85 -12.69 -25.94
CA GLN A 173 34.86 -11.25 -26.19
C GLN A 173 34.58 -10.42 -24.92
N ALA A 174 33.73 -10.92 -24.01
CA ALA A 174 33.45 -10.30 -22.73
C ALA A 174 34.62 -10.36 -21.73
N CYS A 175 35.56 -11.30 -21.91
CA CYS A 175 36.70 -11.54 -21.02
C CYS A 175 38.08 -11.28 -21.67
N SER A 176 38.14 -10.59 -22.81
CA SER A 176 39.42 -10.29 -23.48
C SER A 176 40.16 -9.13 -22.77
N ILE A 177 41.45 -9.33 -22.50
CA ILE A 177 42.37 -8.33 -21.91
C ILE A 177 42.46 -7.04 -22.75
N GLU A 178 42.13 -7.10 -24.04
CA GLU A 178 42.15 -5.94 -24.94
C GLU A 178 40.94 -4.99 -24.73
N ASN A 179 39.88 -5.45 -24.06
CA ASN A 179 38.68 -4.66 -23.73
C ASN A 179 38.78 -3.97 -22.36
N GLY A 180 39.98 -3.47 -22.03
CA GLY A 180 40.31 -2.87 -20.74
C GLY A 180 39.36 -1.76 -20.22
N PRO A 181 38.84 -0.83 -21.04
CA PRO A 181 38.00 0.26 -20.54
C PRO A 181 36.49 -0.06 -20.49
N ASP A 182 36.01 -1.10 -21.17
CA ASP A 182 34.57 -1.44 -21.27
C ASP A 182 34.20 -2.72 -20.49
N CYS A 183 35.13 -3.28 -19.71
CA CYS A 183 34.89 -4.45 -18.88
C CYS A 183 34.29 -4.06 -17.51
N GLU A 184 32.98 -4.26 -17.35
CA GLU A 184 32.24 -4.01 -16.09
C GLU A 184 32.73 -4.86 -14.89
N MET A 185 33.56 -5.88 -15.11
CA MET A 185 34.14 -6.71 -14.04
C MET A 185 35.49 -6.18 -13.52
N CYS A 186 36.13 -5.23 -14.21
CA CYS A 186 37.42 -4.66 -13.80
C CYS A 186 37.31 -3.19 -13.33
N SER A 187 36.15 -2.56 -13.44
CA SER A 187 35.89 -1.23 -12.87
C SER A 187 35.44 -1.34 -11.41
N GLY A 188 36.38 -1.67 -10.54
CA GLY A 188 36.29 -1.57 -9.08
C GLY A 188 37.48 -0.79 -8.54
#